data_AF-A0AAJ3YWP6-F1
#
_entry.id   AF-A0AAJ3YWP6-F1
#
_cell.length_a   1.000
_cell.length_b   1.000
_cell.length_c   1.000
_cell.angle_alpha   90.00
_cell.angle_beta   90.00
_cell.angle_gamma   90.00
#
_symmetry.space_group_name_H-M   'P 1'
#
loop_
_entity.id
_entity.type
_entity.pdbx_description
1 polymer ?
#
loop_
_entity_poly.entity_id
_entity_poly.type
_entity_poly.pdbx_seq_one_letter_code
_entity_poly.pdbx_strand_id
1 'polypeptide(L)'
;MEKLMKKMNLEFIRFAIVGVVNTLNYYAVYLLLHFLLHIDYMASHVVAFLVSLVISFFLNCYFTFKTKPTFAKFLQFPLTQLFNLAASSFFMYVFVNLLHMNSAAAPLASMFLTVPLTFLLTGKILKRDRGKI
;
A
#
# COMPACT_ATOMS: atom_id res chain seq x y z
N MET A 1 -1.59 14.35 -24.68
CA MET A 1 -0.69 14.25 -23.51
C MET A 1 -1.36 14.74 -22.23
N GLU A 2 -1.95 15.94 -22.20
CA GLU A 2 -2.58 16.52 -20.99
C GLU A 2 -3.64 15.65 -20.30
N LYS A 3 -4.60 15.09 -21.05
CA LYS A 3 -5.63 14.19 -20.49
C LYS A 3 -5.04 12.92 -19.84
N LEU A 4 -3.93 12.41 -20.37
CA LEU A 4 -3.27 11.22 -19.84
C LEU A 4 -2.54 11.54 -18.52
N MET A 5 -1.81 12.67 -18.48
CA MET A 5 -1.13 13.16 -17.28
C MET A 5 -2.14 13.46 -16.16
N LYS A 6 -3.26 14.11 -16.47
CA LYS A 6 -4.31 14.42 -15.49
C LYS A 6 -4.92 13.15 -14.89
N LYS A 7 -5.10 12.10 -15.70
CA LYS A 7 -5.61 10.80 -15.24
C LYS A 7 -4.61 10.10 -14.32
N MET A 8 -3.32 10.09 -14.67
CA MET A 8 -2.27 9.51 -13.82
C MET A 8 -2.15 10.23 -12.47
N ASN A 9 -2.25 11.56 -12.46
CA ASN A 9 -2.21 12.36 -11.23
C ASN A 9 -3.42 12.04 -10.31
N LEU A 10 -4.61 11.90 -10.89
CA LEU A 10 -5.81 11.49 -10.14
C LEU A 10 -5.69 10.08 -9.57
N GLU A 11 -5.15 9.12 -10.33
CA GLU A 11 -4.90 7.77 -9.84
C GLU A 11 -3.89 7.76 -8.69
N PHE A 12 -2.82 8.57 -8.77
CA PHE A 12 -1.84 8.71 -7.69
C PHE A 12 -2.47 9.30 -6.42
N ILE A 13 -3.27 10.37 -6.54
CA ILE A 13 -3.98 10.95 -5.40
C ILE A 13 -4.92 9.92 -4.75
N ARG A 14 -5.68 9.17 -5.56
CA ARG A 14 -6.55 8.10 -5.04
C ARG A 14 -5.75 7.01 -4.36
N PHE A 15 -4.60 6.62 -4.91
CA PHE A 15 -3.71 5.65 -4.29
C PHE A 15 -3.22 6.13 -2.91
N ALA A 16 -2.81 7.40 -2.81
CA ALA A 16 -2.41 8.00 -1.54
C ALA A 16 -3.57 8.00 -0.52
N ILE A 17 -4.78 8.39 -0.94
CA ILE A 17 -5.99 8.35 -0.10
C ILE A 17 -6.26 6.93 0.38
N VAL A 18 -6.21 5.94 -0.50
CA VAL A 18 -6.41 4.53 -0.15
C VAL A 18 -5.34 4.06 0.85
N GLY A 19 -4.09 4.52 0.70
CA GLY A 19 -3.03 4.26 1.68
C GLY A 19 -3.38 4.78 3.08
N VAL A 20 -3.85 6.03 3.19
CA VAL A 20 -4.26 6.62 4.48
C VAL A 20 -5.46 5.88 5.07
N VAL A 21 -6.50 5.62 4.27
CA VAL A 21 -7.69 4.88 4.70
C VAL A 21 -7.32 3.48 5.16
N ASN A 22 -6.41 2.80 4.45
CA ASN A 22 -5.95 1.47 4.80
C ASN A 22 -5.22 1.45 6.14
N THR A 23 -4.34 2.42 6.40
CA THR A 23 -3.64 2.53 7.68
C THR A 23 -4.60 2.81 8.83
N LEU A 24 -5.58 3.69 8.64
CA LEU A 24 -6.63 3.95 9.62
C LEU A 24 -7.46 2.70 9.89
N ASN A 25 -7.85 1.96 8.84
CA ASN A 25 -8.58 0.72 8.99
C ASN A 25 -7.77 -0.33 9.77
N TYR A 26 -6.50 -0.52 9.42
CA TYR A 26 -5.59 -1.41 10.15
C TYR A 26 -5.56 -1.05 11.63
N TYR A 27 -5.34 0.22 11.94
CA TYR A 27 -5.21 0.67 13.32
C TYR A 27 -6.52 0.53 14.08
N ALA A 28 -7.66 0.86 13.45
CA ALA A 28 -8.98 0.69 14.03
C ALA A 28 -9.28 -0.78 14.35
N VAL A 29 -9.07 -1.70 13.40
CA VAL A 29 -9.29 -3.14 13.61
C VAL A 29 -8.34 -3.69 14.68
N TYR A 30 -7.07 -3.29 14.66
CA TYR A 30 -6.09 -3.68 15.67
C TYR A 30 -6.53 -3.27 17.08
N LEU A 31 -6.92 -2.00 17.28
CA LEU A 31 -7.38 -1.50 18.57
C LEU A 31 -8.67 -2.20 19.01
N LEU A 32 -9.59 -2.47 18.09
CA LEU A 32 -10.85 -3.15 18.40
C LEU A 32 -10.59 -4.57 18.90
N LEU A 33 -9.74 -5.35 18.21
CA LEU A 33 -9.41 -6.71 18.63
C LEU A 33 -8.60 -6.74 19.92
N HIS A 34 -7.59 -5.89 20.03
CA HIS A 34 -6.69 -5.91 21.16
C HIS A 34 -7.35 -5.36 22.44
N PHE A 35 -8.05 -4.23 22.34
CA PHE A 35 -8.59 -3.53 23.50
C PHE A 35 -10.00 -3.97 23.87
N LEU A 36 -10.87 -4.26 22.89
CA LEU A 36 -12.26 -4.64 23.17
C LEU A 36 -12.39 -6.16 23.41
N LEU A 37 -11.71 -6.96 22.58
CA LEU A 37 -11.81 -8.42 22.63
C LEU A 37 -10.69 -9.07 23.46
N HIS A 38 -9.75 -8.29 23.99
CA HIS A 38 -8.60 -8.78 24.79
C HIS A 38 -7.80 -9.88 24.08
N ILE A 39 -7.79 -9.87 22.75
CA ILE A 39 -7.03 -10.83 21.95
C ILE A 39 -5.56 -10.45 22.03
N ASP A 40 -4.70 -11.48 22.03
CA ASP A 40 -3.26 -11.31 21.99
C ASP A 40 -2.82 -10.31 20.89
N TYR A 41 -1.82 -9.51 21.21
CA TYR A 41 -1.36 -8.42 20.35
C TYR A 41 -0.85 -8.92 18.98
N MET A 42 -0.21 -10.10 18.93
CA MET A 42 0.25 -10.69 17.68
C MET A 42 -0.91 -11.21 16.85
N ALA A 43 -1.87 -11.89 17.50
CA ALA A 43 -3.08 -12.34 16.80
C ALA A 43 -3.90 -11.14 16.25
N SER A 44 -4.05 -10.09 17.05
CA SER A 44 -4.72 -8.85 16.65
C SER A 44 -4.01 -8.16 15.49
N HIS A 45 -2.67 -8.12 15.52
CA HIS A 45 -1.84 -7.59 14.44
C HIS A 45 -2.05 -8.34 13.12
N VAL A 46 -1.98 -9.67 13.15
CA VAL A 46 -2.14 -10.51 11.96
C VAL A 46 -3.54 -10.36 11.36
N VAL A 47 -4.59 -10.38 12.18
CA VAL A 47 -5.97 -10.23 11.70
C VAL A 47 -6.19 -8.83 11.13
N ALA A 48 -5.73 -7.78 11.82
CA ALA A 48 -5.85 -6.41 11.33
C ALA A 48 -5.10 -6.21 10.00
N PHE A 49 -3.92 -6.82 9.85
CA PHE A 49 -3.16 -6.81 8.61
C PHE A 49 -3.93 -7.48 7.47
N LEU A 50 -4.47 -8.68 7.69
CA LEU A 50 -5.22 -9.41 6.66
C LEU A 50 -6.48 -8.66 6.23
N VAL A 51 -7.28 -8.15 7.18
CA VAL A 51 -8.50 -7.38 6.90
C VAL A 51 -8.16 -6.12 6.08
N SER A 52 -7.09 -5.42 6.47
CA SER A 52 -6.64 -4.22 5.78
C SER A 52 -6.13 -4.54 4.38
N LEU A 53 -5.39 -5.64 4.21
CA LEU A 53 -4.92 -6.08 2.89
C LEU A 53 -6.10 -6.33 1.94
N VAL A 54 -7.15 -7.01 2.40
CA VAL A 54 -8.36 -7.28 1.61
C VAL A 54 -9.06 -5.97 1.23
N ILE A 55 -9.28 -5.08 2.20
CA ILE A 55 -9.95 -3.79 1.97
C ILE A 55 -9.14 -2.91 1.02
N SER A 56 -7.81 -2.84 1.20
CA SER A 56 -6.90 -2.09 0.34
C SER A 56 -6.91 -2.61 -1.10
N PHE A 57 -6.99 -3.94 -1.30
CA PHE A 57 -7.11 -4.52 -2.63
C PHE A 57 -8.38 -4.06 -3.34
N PHE A 58 -9.53 -4.14 -2.66
CA PHE A 58 -10.81 -3.73 -3.25
C PHE A 58 -10.87 -2.22 -3.50
N LEU A 59 -10.38 -1.40 -2.58
CA LEU A 59 -10.26 0.05 -2.77
C LEU A 59 -9.36 0.37 -3.97
N ASN A 60 -8.21 -0.28 -4.10
CA ASN A 60 -7.33 -0.05 -5.24
C ASN A 60 -7.94 -0.51 -6.57
N CYS A 61 -8.67 -1.62 -6.59
CA CYS A 61 -9.37 -2.09 -7.79
C CYS A 61 -10.52 -1.14 -8.18
N TYR A 62 -11.44 -0.84 -7.27
CA TYR A 62 -12.65 -0.07 -7.60
C TYR A 62 -12.43 1.44 -7.64
N PHE A 63 -11.67 2.00 -6.69
CA PHE A 63 -11.51 3.45 -6.54
C PHE A 63 -10.28 3.98 -7.29
N THR A 64 -9.11 3.39 -7.03
CA THR A 64 -7.83 3.88 -7.61
C THR A 64 -7.76 3.60 -9.10
N PHE A 65 -7.77 2.32 -9.50
CA PHE A 65 -7.46 1.91 -10.86
C PHE A 65 -8.69 1.60 -11.72
N LYS A 66 -9.87 1.47 -11.11
CA LYS A 66 -11.14 1.14 -11.77
C LYS A 66 -11.03 -0.12 -12.66
N THR A 67 -10.48 -1.20 -12.11
CA THR A 67 -10.27 -2.48 -12.80
C THR A 67 -11.07 -3.60 -12.14
N LYS A 68 -11.40 -4.65 -12.91
CA LYS A 68 -12.09 -5.83 -12.36
C LYS A 68 -11.18 -6.52 -11.34
N PRO A 69 -11.63 -6.74 -10.08
CA PRO A 69 -10.92 -7.60 -9.16
C PRO A 69 -10.98 -9.04 -9.70
N THR A 70 -9.83 -9.68 -9.80
CA THR A 70 -9.71 -11.08 -10.18
C THR A 70 -8.89 -11.81 -9.13
N PHE A 71 -9.12 -13.10 -8.97
CA PHE A 71 -8.40 -13.91 -7.97
C PHE A 71 -6.87 -13.88 -8.18
N ALA A 72 -6.43 -13.86 -9.45
CA ALA A 72 -5.02 -13.70 -9.79
C ALA A 72 -4.43 -12.38 -9.26
N LYS A 73 -5.16 -11.26 -9.39
CA LYS A 73 -4.72 -9.95 -8.88
C LYS A 73 -4.74 -9.90 -7.35
N PHE A 74 -5.71 -10.56 -6.72
CA PHE A 74 -5.78 -10.67 -5.27
C PHE A 74 -4.55 -11.39 -4.72
N LEU A 75 -4.13 -12.50 -5.33
CA LEU A 75 -2.92 -13.23 -4.92
C LEU A 75 -1.62 -12.46 -5.19
N GLN A 76 -1.60 -11.58 -6.19
CA GLN A 76 -0.46 -10.72 -6.50
C GLN A 76 -0.38 -9.46 -5.63
N PHE A 77 -1.47 -9.05 -4.98
CA PHE A 77 -1.50 -7.84 -4.16
C PHE A 77 -0.63 -7.94 -2.89
N PRO A 78 -0.59 -9.06 -2.14
CA PRO A 78 0.41 -9.25 -1.09
C PRO A 78 1.86 -9.08 -1.58
N LEU A 79 2.17 -9.43 -2.83
CA LEU A 79 3.51 -9.23 -3.40
C LEU A 79 3.84 -7.75 -3.56
N THR A 80 2.86 -6.87 -3.79
CA THR A 80 3.11 -5.42 -3.84
C THR A 80 3.43 -4.85 -2.47
N GLN A 81 2.79 -5.38 -1.41
CA GLN A 81 3.12 -5.03 -0.03
C GLN A 81 4.52 -5.51 0.35
N LEU A 82 4.89 -6.73 -0.06
CA LEU A 82 6.24 -7.27 0.17
C LEU A 82 7.31 -6.46 -0.57
N PHE A 83 7.04 -6.07 -1.82
CA PHE A 83 7.92 -5.17 -2.58
C PHE A 83 8.05 -3.81 -1.91
N ASN A 84 6.94 -3.23 -1.43
CA ASN A 84 6.97 -1.96 -0.70
C ASN A 84 7.87 -2.05 0.54
N LEU A 85 7.72 -3.12 1.33
CA LEU A 85 8.55 -3.38 2.50
C LEU A 85 10.04 -3.53 2.13
N ALA A 86 10.34 -4.33 1.10
CA ALA A 86 11.71 -4.54 0.65
C ALA A 86 12.35 -3.24 0.12
N ALA A 87 11.63 -2.50 -0.72
CA ALA A 87 12.08 -1.22 -1.25
C ALA A 87 12.29 -0.20 -0.13
N SER A 88 11.35 -0.07 0.80
CA SER A 88 11.49 0.86 1.94
C SER A 88 12.66 0.49 2.84
N SER A 89 12.89 -0.80 3.09
CA SER A 89 14.04 -1.26 3.86
C SER A 89 15.36 -0.97 3.14
N PHE A 90 15.40 -1.19 1.83
CA PHE A 90 16.57 -0.90 1.00
C PHE A 90 16.91 0.60 0.98
N PHE A 91 15.93 1.47 0.70
CA PHE A 91 16.16 2.93 0.71
C PHE A 91 16.53 3.44 2.09
N MET A 92 15.90 2.92 3.15
CA MET A 92 16.27 3.29 4.52
C MET A 92 17.72 2.89 4.82
N TYR A 93 18.14 1.67 4.44
CA TYR A 93 19.52 1.21 4.60
C TYR A 93 20.50 2.12 3.86
N VAL A 94 20.20 2.50 2.61
CA VAL A 94 21.05 3.41 1.82
C VAL A 94 21.12 4.80 2.47
N PHE A 95 20.01 5.36 2.95
CA PHE A 95 20.00 6.67 3.56
C PHE A 95 20.71 6.73 4.91
N VAL A 96 20.56 5.70 5.75
CA VAL A 96 21.23 5.66 7.06
C VAL A 96 22.70 5.32 6.91
N ASN A 97 23.05 4.26 6.17
CA ASN A 97 24.42 3.72 6.16
C ASN A 97 25.32 4.35 5.09
N LEU A 98 24.76 4.78 3.95
CA LEU A 98 25.56 5.39 2.88
C LEU A 98 25.56 6.91 2.96
N LEU A 99 24.39 7.52 3.24
CA LEU A 99 24.26 8.98 3.31
C LEU A 99 24.37 9.56 4.72
N HIS A 100 24.59 8.72 5.75
CA HIS A 100 24.69 9.12 7.16
C HIS A 100 23.52 10.00 7.63
N MET A 101 22.34 9.79 7.06
CA MET A 101 21.16 10.58 7.36
C MET A 101 20.56 10.11 8.69
N ASN A 102 20.01 11.05 9.46
CA ASN A 102 19.40 10.75 10.76
C ASN A 102 18.33 9.64 10.62
N SER A 103 18.40 8.63 11.48
CA SER A 103 17.48 7.49 11.51
C SER A 103 16.01 7.87 11.73
N ALA A 104 15.74 9.06 12.28
CA ALA A 104 14.38 9.61 12.37
C ALA A 104 13.85 10.12 11.01
N ALA A 105 14.73 10.64 10.14
CA ALA A 105 14.36 11.21 8.84
C ALA A 105 14.40 10.17 7.70
N ALA A 106 15.21 9.12 7.83
CA ALA A 106 15.42 8.12 6.78
C ALA A 106 14.14 7.35 6.35
N PRO A 107 13.24 6.93 7.26
CA PRO A 107 11.98 6.30 6.86
C PRO A 107 11.08 7.25 6.07
N LEU A 108 10.99 8.52 6.49
CA LEU A 108 10.19 9.54 5.80
C LEU A 108 10.72 9.79 4.39
N ALA A 109 12.04 9.95 4.23
CA ALA A 109 12.66 10.12 2.92
C ALA A 109 12.46 8.89 2.03
N SER A 110 12.55 7.68 2.60
CA SER A 110 12.31 6.43 1.89
C SER A 110 10.87 6.31 1.42
N MET A 111 9.91 6.80 2.21
CA MET A 111 8.50 6.86 1.84
C MET A 111 8.28 7.67 0.56
N PHE A 112 8.94 8.82 0.41
CA PHE A 112 8.80 9.67 -0.78
C PHE A 112 9.26 8.97 -2.08
N LEU A 113 10.23 8.04 -2.00
CA LEU A 113 10.68 7.25 -3.14
C LEU A 113 9.85 5.98 -3.37
N THR A 114 9.49 5.30 -2.29
CA THR A 114 8.79 4.02 -2.34
C THR A 114 7.33 4.15 -2.73
N VAL A 115 6.66 5.24 -2.35
CA VAL A 115 5.23 5.45 -2.69
C VAL A 115 5.01 5.51 -4.20
N PRO A 116 5.75 6.34 -4.98
CA PRO A 116 5.68 6.32 -6.44
C PRO A 116 6.02 4.95 -7.04
N LEU A 117 7.06 4.27 -6.57
CA LEU A 117 7.46 2.95 -7.06
C LEU A 117 6.37 1.90 -6.83
N THR A 118 5.76 1.92 -5.64
CA THR A 118 4.68 1.00 -5.26
C THR A 118 3.42 1.31 -6.06
N PHE A 119 3.11 2.58 -6.31
CA PHE A 119 2.03 2.98 -7.20
C PHE A 119 2.24 2.45 -8.63
N LEU A 120 3.45 2.58 -9.17
CA LEU A 120 3.78 2.08 -10.51
C LEU A 120 3.66 0.54 -10.59
N LEU A 121 4.18 -0.17 -9.59
CA LEU A 121 4.10 -1.63 -9.53
C LEU A 121 2.65 -2.11 -9.38
N THR A 122 1.90 -1.53 -8.43
CA THR A 122 0.49 -1.85 -8.19
C THR A 122 -0.34 -1.53 -9.43
N GLY A 123 -0.09 -0.38 -10.06
CA GLY A 123 -0.71 0.00 -11.32
C GLY A 123 -0.38 -1.00 -12.43
N LYS A 124 0.87 -1.46 -12.55
CA LYS A 124 1.29 -2.45 -13.56
C LYS A 124 0.60 -3.79 -13.34
N ILE A 125 0.50 -4.27 -12.11
CA ILE A 125 -0.14 -5.54 -11.76
C ILE A 125 -1.66 -5.46 -11.99
N LEU A 126 -2.32 -4.42 -11.46
CA LEU A 126 -3.77 -4.32 -11.53
C LEU A 126 -4.30 -3.95 -12.93
N LYS A 127 -3.50 -3.27 -13.76
CA LYS A 127 -3.84 -2.89 -15.15
C LYS A 127 -3.39 -3.89 -16.21
N ARG A 128 -2.63 -4.94 -15.86
CA ARG A 128 -2.08 -5.94 -16.80
C ARG A 128 -3.16 -6.67 -17.61
N ASP A 129 -4.39 -6.72 -17.09
CA ASP A 129 -5.55 -7.29 -17.79
C ASP A 129 -6.71 -6.27 -17.84
N ARG A 130 -6.79 -5.52 -18.94
CA ARG A 130 -7.89 -4.58 -19.21
C ARG A 130 -9.13 -5.32 -19.72
N GLY A 131 -9.70 -6.19 -18.89
CA GLY A 131 -11.13 -6.47 -18.97
C GLY A 131 -11.85 -5.19 -18.55
N LYS A 132 -12.27 -4.36 -19.51
CA LYS A 132 -13.06 -3.14 -19.24
C LYS A 132 -14.26 -3.54 -18.37
N ILE A 133 -14.49 -2.79 -17.28
CA ILE A 133 -15.77 -2.77 -16.57
C ILE A 133 -16.71 -1.92 -17.40
#